data_AF-A0A430S9S1-F1
#
_entry.id   AF-A0A430S9S1-F1
#
_cell.length_a   1.000
_cell.length_b   1.000
_cell.length_c   1.000
_cell.angle_alpha   90.00
_cell.angle_beta   90.00
_cell.angle_gamma   90.00
#
_symmetry.space_group_name_H-M   'P 1'
#
loop_
_entity.id
_entity.type
_entity.pdbx_description
1 polymer ?
#
loop_
_entity_poly.entity_id
_entity_poly.type
_entity_poly.pdbx_seq_one_letter_code
_entity_poly.pdbx_strand_id
1 'polypeptide(L)'
;MTAGTHLAGAALTASLLRGMGVEVGLLEGVALAWGSVMPDLDTTTSGPGRFVRPLSSFLERRFGHRTLTHSLPFLLALALLLLPLHRANPSVYWAFLAGYLSHLLLDTLNVNGVPLLWPWRVQFWFFAAREWRIRYGSPQEATLALFLALFGFVLWPVSGQGFASAFRHLVGTPEVAVLDYLDWRDRWEVWAEVKGFNRETQEPVEGRFLVVEALGREGVLVEDELGRTLAVSRNGQVVAYRVRMVRGAPQVLREWRLDLSGRLVGDLLSALPRGARRVWITGEA
;
A
#
# COMPACT_ATOMS: atom_id res chain seq x y z
N MET A 1 0.18 -2.58 26.05
CA MET A 1 1.23 -3.63 25.95
C MET A 1 2.55 -2.93 26.25
N THR A 2 3.72 -3.50 25.98
CA THR A 2 4.98 -2.74 26.00
C THR A 2 5.09 -1.86 24.76
N ALA A 3 5.82 -0.74 24.86
CA ALA A 3 6.07 0.13 23.71
C ALA A 3 6.72 -0.62 22.52
N GLY A 4 7.59 -1.59 22.79
CA GLY A 4 8.21 -2.43 21.77
C GLY A 4 7.18 -3.22 20.95
N THR A 5 6.15 -3.78 21.60
CA THR A 5 5.07 -4.50 20.91
C THR A 5 4.27 -3.55 20.01
N HIS A 6 4.00 -2.33 20.46
CA HIS A 6 3.27 -1.34 19.66
C HIS A 6 4.07 -0.81 18.48
N LEU A 7 5.40 -0.66 18.62
CA LEU A 7 6.28 -0.32 17.51
C LEU A 7 6.39 -1.46 16.50
N ALA A 8 6.42 -2.71 16.96
CA ALA A 8 6.37 -3.88 16.07
C ALA A 8 5.03 -3.97 15.32
N GLY A 9 3.91 -3.70 16.01
CA GLY A 9 2.60 -3.58 15.37
C GLY A 9 2.51 -2.44 14.36
N ALA A 10 3.16 -1.31 14.64
CA ALA A 10 3.29 -0.20 13.70
C ALA A 10 4.06 -0.62 12.43
N ALA A 11 5.18 -1.34 12.58
CA ALA A 11 5.93 -1.85 11.43
C ALA A 11 5.09 -2.80 10.56
N LEU A 12 4.31 -3.70 11.17
CA LEU A 12 3.38 -4.55 10.43
C LEU A 12 2.29 -3.72 9.72
N THR A 13 1.69 -2.77 10.44
CA THR A 13 0.63 -1.90 9.89
C THR A 13 1.15 -1.10 8.69
N ALA A 14 2.38 -0.59 8.74
CA ALA A 14 3.03 0.09 7.62
C ALA A 14 3.13 -0.82 6.38
N SER A 15 3.60 -2.07 6.54
CA SER A 15 3.68 -3.03 5.44
C SER A 15 2.31 -3.43 4.88
N LEU A 16 1.29 -3.56 5.73
CA LEU A 16 -0.07 -3.85 5.29
C LEU A 16 -0.70 -2.69 4.51
N LEU A 17 -0.59 -1.46 5.02
CA LEU A 17 -1.07 -0.25 4.34
C LEU A 17 -0.37 -0.09 2.98
N ARG A 18 0.95 -0.26 2.95
CA ARG A 18 1.72 -0.23 1.72
C ARG A 18 1.27 -1.30 0.72
N GLY A 19 0.99 -2.51 1.20
CA GLY A 19 0.48 -3.60 0.39
C GLY A 19 -0.92 -3.35 -0.16
N MET A 20 -1.73 -2.54 0.52
CA MET A 20 -3.05 -2.10 0.05
C MET A 20 -2.99 -0.90 -0.91
N GLY A 21 -1.78 -0.43 -1.28
CA GLY A 21 -1.59 0.67 -2.23
C GLY A 21 -1.50 2.06 -1.58
N VAL A 22 -1.41 2.14 -0.25
CA VAL A 22 -1.13 3.41 0.44
C VAL A 22 0.37 3.70 0.37
N GLU A 23 0.74 4.90 -0.05
CA GLU A 23 2.14 5.30 -0.03
C GLU A 23 2.61 5.54 1.43
N VAL A 24 3.56 4.72 1.88
CA VAL A 24 4.14 4.83 3.23
C VAL A 24 5.63 5.16 3.07
N GLY A 25 5.95 6.45 3.15
CA GLY A 25 7.31 6.95 3.18
C GLY A 25 7.90 7.01 4.59
N LEU A 26 9.07 7.65 4.72
CA LEU A 26 9.74 7.82 6.02
C LEU A 26 8.89 8.66 6.98
N LEU A 27 8.28 9.75 6.50
CA LEU A 27 7.47 10.64 7.32
C LEU A 27 6.21 9.95 7.83
N GLU A 28 5.51 9.22 6.97
CA GLU A 28 4.34 8.42 7.34
C GLU A 28 4.73 7.30 8.31
N GLY A 29 5.86 6.63 8.08
CA GLY A 29 6.37 5.59 8.98
C GLY A 29 6.66 6.12 10.38
N VAL A 30 7.30 7.29 10.49
CA VAL A 30 7.55 7.97 11.78
C VAL A 30 6.23 8.38 12.44
N ALA A 31 5.29 8.96 11.67
CA ALA A 31 3.99 9.36 12.20
C ALA A 31 3.19 8.17 12.73
N LEU A 32 3.22 7.04 12.03
CA LEU A 32 2.58 5.79 12.42
C LEU A 32 3.21 5.21 13.69
N ALA A 33 4.54 5.17 13.77
CA ALA A 33 5.26 4.76 14.98
C ALA A 33 4.95 5.67 16.18
N TRP A 34 4.84 6.98 15.96
CA TRP A 34 4.44 7.91 17.01
C TRP A 34 2.99 7.68 17.44
N GLY A 35 2.07 7.52 16.48
CA GLY A 35 0.67 7.22 16.74
C GLY A 35 0.51 5.95 17.57
N SER A 36 1.32 4.91 17.33
CA SER A 36 1.20 3.64 18.03
C SER A 36 1.68 3.65 19.48
N VAL A 37 2.41 4.67 19.93
CA VAL A 37 2.84 4.79 21.33
C VAL A 37 2.18 5.97 22.05
N MET A 38 1.47 6.84 21.32
CA MET A 38 0.78 8.01 21.86
C MET A 38 -0.28 7.69 22.93
N PRO A 39 -1.10 6.61 22.84
CA PRO A 39 -2.13 6.33 23.85
C PRO A 39 -1.58 6.14 25.26
N ASP A 40 -0.37 5.58 25.37
CA ASP A 40 0.37 5.29 26.61
C ASP A 40 0.96 6.55 27.28
N LEU A 41 0.80 7.75 26.71
CA LEU A 41 1.17 9.01 27.38
C LEU A 41 0.32 9.28 28.64
N ASP A 42 -0.74 8.50 28.86
CA ASP A 42 -1.64 8.62 30.00
C ASP A 42 -1.08 8.06 31.32
N THR A 43 0.07 7.37 31.32
CA THR A 43 0.73 6.87 32.54
C THR A 43 2.14 7.44 32.71
N THR A 44 2.50 7.76 33.94
CA THR A 44 3.87 8.21 34.29
C THR A 44 4.93 7.09 34.19
N THR A 45 4.49 5.84 34.03
CA THR A 45 5.38 4.67 34.06
C THR A 45 5.91 4.26 32.68
N SER A 46 5.19 4.58 31.60
CA SER A 46 5.56 4.28 30.21
C SER A 46 6.72 5.16 29.73
N GLY A 47 7.47 4.69 28.73
CA GLY A 47 8.58 5.46 28.12
C GLY A 47 8.13 6.87 27.69
N PRO A 48 7.10 7.00 26.83
CA PRO A 48 6.59 8.29 26.40
C PRO A 48 6.03 9.15 27.55
N GLY A 49 5.26 8.58 28.48
CA GLY A 49 4.63 9.32 29.56
C GLY A 49 5.60 9.85 30.63
N ARG A 50 6.82 9.29 30.73
CA ARG A 50 7.92 9.84 31.55
C ARG A 50 8.47 11.15 31.02
N PHE A 51 8.35 11.44 29.72
CA PHE A 51 8.83 12.71 29.14
C PHE A 51 7.85 13.86 29.39
N VAL A 52 6.55 13.57 29.53
CA VAL A 52 5.47 14.57 29.70
C VAL A 52 4.80 14.51 31.08
N ARG A 53 5.60 14.30 32.13
CA ARG A 53 5.14 14.06 33.52
C ARG A 53 4.00 14.94 34.04
N PRO A 54 3.95 16.26 33.79
CA PRO A 54 2.83 17.07 34.27
C PRO A 54 1.49 16.60 33.70
N LEU A 55 1.46 16.27 32.41
CA LEU A 55 0.26 15.82 31.70
C LEU A 55 -0.08 14.36 32.04
N SER A 56 0.90 13.46 31.97
CA SER A 56 0.68 12.04 32.26
C SER A 56 0.20 11.83 33.70
N SER A 57 0.76 12.56 34.66
CA SER A 57 0.36 12.47 36.06
C SER A 57 -1.02 13.09 36.34
N PHE A 58 -1.45 14.09 35.57
CA PHE A 58 -2.82 14.60 35.64
C PHE A 58 -3.82 13.58 35.09
N LEU A 59 -3.55 13.01 33.92
CA LEU A 59 -4.41 12.03 33.27
C LEU A 59 -4.54 10.75 34.12
N GLU A 60 -3.42 10.24 34.62
CA GLU A 60 -3.37 9.05 35.48
C GLU A 60 -4.18 9.25 36.76
N ARG A 61 -4.08 10.42 37.40
CA ARG A 61 -4.85 10.73 38.62
C ARG A 61 -6.33 10.98 38.37
N ARG A 62 -6.69 11.62 37.25
CA ARG A 62 -8.06 12.05 36.97
C ARG A 62 -8.92 10.97 36.31
N PHE A 63 -8.34 10.16 35.44
CA PHE A 63 -9.06 9.18 34.63
C PHE A 63 -8.55 7.75 34.84
N GLY A 64 -7.28 7.58 35.23
CA GLY A 64 -6.63 6.27 35.33
C GLY A 64 -6.03 5.82 34.00
N HIS A 65 -5.01 4.95 34.05
CA HIS A 65 -4.38 4.39 32.85
C HIS A 65 -5.34 3.46 32.08
N ARG A 66 -5.26 3.47 30.75
CA ARG A 66 -6.10 2.69 29.81
C ARG A 66 -7.58 3.01 29.91
N THR A 67 -7.89 4.30 30.02
CA THR A 67 -9.27 4.78 30.06
C THR A 67 -9.55 5.73 28.89
N LEU A 68 -9.48 7.04 29.10
CA LEU A 68 -9.81 8.07 28.13
C LEU A 68 -9.02 7.90 26.81
N THR A 69 -7.69 7.84 26.88
CA THR A 69 -6.81 7.74 25.70
C THR A 69 -6.95 6.40 24.98
N HIS A 70 -7.51 5.38 25.62
CA HIS A 70 -7.67 4.07 25.02
C HIS A 70 -9.09 3.83 24.48
N SER A 71 -9.79 4.91 24.12
CA SER A 71 -11.18 4.87 23.66
C SER A 71 -11.34 5.38 22.23
N LEU A 72 -12.28 4.79 21.49
CA LEU A 72 -12.63 5.23 20.14
C LEU A 72 -13.22 6.65 20.11
N PRO A 73 -14.08 7.07 21.07
CA PRO A 73 -14.50 8.47 21.16
C PRO A 73 -13.34 9.45 21.31
N PHE A 74 -12.31 9.10 22.09
CA PHE A 74 -11.11 9.94 22.19
C PHE A 74 -10.32 9.97 20.89
N LEU A 75 -10.12 8.82 20.23
CA LEU A 75 -9.49 8.78 18.91
C LEU A 75 -10.23 9.65 17.90
N LEU A 76 -11.56 9.64 17.90
CA LEU A 76 -12.37 10.50 17.05
C LEU A 76 -12.18 11.98 17.39
N ALA A 77 -12.22 12.35 18.68
CA ALA A 77 -11.98 13.73 19.11
C ALA A 77 -10.56 14.20 18.72
N LEU A 78 -9.55 13.33 18.86
CA LEU A 78 -8.19 13.59 18.45
C LEU A 78 -8.07 13.75 16.93
N ALA A 79 -8.75 12.92 16.15
CA ALA A 79 -8.82 13.04 14.70
C ALA A 79 -9.41 14.41 14.27
N LEU A 80 -10.50 14.86 14.92
CA LEU A 80 -11.09 16.17 14.67
C LEU A 80 -10.14 17.31 15.06
N LEU A 81 -9.44 17.20 16.19
CA LEU A 81 -8.43 18.18 16.61
C LEU A 81 -7.28 18.29 15.61
N LEU A 82 -6.90 17.19 14.97
CA LEU A 82 -5.82 17.11 13.99
C LEU A 82 -6.27 17.42 12.54
N LEU A 83 -7.49 17.92 12.31
CA LEU A 83 -7.95 18.34 10.98
C LEU A 83 -7.03 19.37 10.26
N PRO A 84 -6.37 20.33 10.95
CA PRO A 84 -5.39 21.19 10.31
C PRO A 84 -4.21 20.39 9.72
N LEU A 85 -3.77 19.33 10.41
CA LEU A 85 -2.73 18.43 9.90
C LEU A 85 -3.24 17.65 8.69
N HIS A 86 -4.49 17.18 8.70
CA HIS A 86 -5.10 16.55 7.52
C HIS A 86 -5.05 17.48 6.29
N ARG A 87 -5.31 18.79 6.45
CA ARG A 87 -5.23 19.76 5.35
C ARG A 87 -3.81 20.01 4.86
N ALA A 88 -2.82 19.99 5.76
CA ALA A 88 -1.43 20.23 5.41
C ALA A 88 -0.76 19.00 4.80
N ASN A 89 -1.01 17.82 5.38
CA ASN A 89 -0.45 16.55 4.94
C ASN A 89 -1.42 15.39 5.29
N PRO A 90 -2.29 14.99 4.35
CA PRO A 90 -3.25 13.91 4.56
C PRO A 90 -2.62 12.56 4.86
N SER A 91 -1.47 12.22 4.25
CA SER A 91 -0.82 10.91 4.42
C SER A 91 -0.28 10.75 5.84
N VAL A 92 0.40 11.76 6.36
CA VAL A 92 0.91 11.80 7.75
C VAL A 92 -0.23 11.74 8.76
N TYR A 93 -1.32 12.47 8.52
CA TYR A 93 -2.51 12.43 9.37
C TYR A 93 -3.10 11.02 9.48
N TRP A 94 -3.35 10.36 8.34
CA TRP A 94 -3.92 9.01 8.35
C TRP A 94 -2.95 7.97 8.88
N ALA A 95 -1.65 8.10 8.60
CA ALA A 95 -0.62 7.23 9.15
C ALA A 95 -0.58 7.29 10.69
N PHE A 96 -0.65 8.49 11.26
CA PHE A 96 -0.72 8.68 12.71
C PHE A 96 -1.95 8.01 13.32
N LEU A 97 -3.14 8.23 12.74
CA LEU A 97 -4.38 7.61 13.23
C LEU A 97 -4.38 6.08 13.08
N ALA A 98 -3.79 5.55 12.00
CA ALA A 98 -3.61 4.10 11.82
C ALA A 98 -2.66 3.52 12.88
N GLY A 99 -1.58 4.24 13.20
CA GLY A 99 -0.70 3.92 14.32
C GLY A 99 -1.47 3.84 15.64
N TYR A 100 -2.25 4.89 15.95
CA TYR A 100 -3.08 4.95 17.16
C TYR A 100 -4.08 3.81 17.24
N LEU A 101 -4.79 3.52 16.15
CA LEU A 101 -5.75 2.43 16.09
C LEU A 101 -5.07 1.07 16.28
N SER A 102 -3.90 0.85 15.68
CA SER A 102 -3.15 -0.39 15.86
C SER A 102 -2.76 -0.63 17.32
N HIS A 103 -2.45 0.44 18.08
CA HIS A 103 -2.24 0.36 19.51
C HIS A 103 -3.51 -0.14 20.23
N LEU A 104 -4.65 0.51 19.99
CA LEU A 104 -5.92 0.14 20.64
C LEU A 104 -6.27 -1.32 20.36
N LEU A 105 -6.12 -1.76 19.12
CA LEU A 105 -6.38 -3.14 18.70
C LEU A 105 -5.42 -4.12 19.40
N LEU A 106 -4.13 -3.83 19.47
CA LEU A 106 -3.17 -4.68 20.17
C LEU A 106 -3.50 -4.83 21.65
N ASP A 107 -3.95 -3.76 22.30
CA ASP A 107 -4.27 -3.83 23.73
C ASP A 107 -5.54 -4.65 24.03
N THR A 108 -6.41 -4.88 23.05
CA THR A 108 -7.52 -5.84 23.20
C THR A 108 -7.04 -7.30 23.32
N LEU A 109 -5.79 -7.61 22.95
CA LEU A 109 -5.18 -8.93 23.16
C LEU A 109 -4.72 -9.13 24.62
N ASN A 110 -4.64 -8.05 25.41
CA ASN A 110 -4.20 -8.11 26.80
C ASN A 110 -5.28 -8.73 27.71
N VAL A 111 -4.88 -9.37 28.81
CA VAL A 111 -5.80 -9.93 29.83
C VAL A 111 -6.80 -8.89 30.32
N ASN A 112 -6.37 -7.64 30.53
CA ASN A 112 -7.22 -6.57 31.05
C ASN A 112 -8.21 -6.03 30.01
N GLY A 113 -7.94 -6.24 28.72
CA GLY A 113 -8.73 -5.65 27.63
C GLY A 113 -8.62 -4.12 27.60
N VAL A 114 -9.50 -3.50 26.81
CA VAL A 114 -9.55 -2.04 26.63
C VAL A 114 -10.99 -1.55 26.66
N PRO A 115 -11.31 -0.45 27.39
CA PRO A 115 -12.64 0.14 27.36
C PRO A 115 -12.82 1.04 26.14
N LEU A 116 -12.95 0.44 24.94
CA LEU A 116 -13.03 1.15 23.66
C LEU A 116 -14.19 2.17 23.59
N LEU A 117 -15.24 2.00 24.41
CA LEU A 117 -16.40 2.88 24.47
C LEU A 117 -16.44 3.76 25.73
N TRP A 118 -15.29 4.04 26.36
CA TRP A 118 -15.22 4.98 27.48
C TRP A 118 -16.00 6.28 27.15
N PRO A 119 -16.87 6.80 28.05
CA PRO A 119 -16.96 6.51 29.49
C PRO A 119 -17.76 5.26 29.87
N TRP A 120 -18.39 4.56 28.92
CA TRP A 120 -18.94 3.25 29.20
C TRP A 120 -17.80 2.27 29.45
N ARG A 121 -17.68 1.80 30.70
CA ARG A 121 -16.58 0.96 31.18
C ARG A 121 -16.65 -0.50 30.70
N VAL A 122 -17.18 -0.73 29.49
CA VAL A 122 -17.27 -2.05 28.87
C VAL A 122 -15.91 -2.40 28.29
N GLN A 123 -15.32 -3.48 28.78
CA GLN A 123 -14.02 -3.96 28.32
C GLN A 123 -14.16 -4.80 27.06
N PHE A 124 -13.30 -4.54 26.08
CA PHE A 124 -13.21 -5.29 24.83
C PHE A 124 -11.97 -6.16 24.84
N TRP A 125 -12.17 -7.41 24.42
CA TRP A 125 -11.10 -8.39 24.21
C TRP A 125 -11.21 -8.96 22.81
N PHE A 126 -10.07 -9.15 22.17
CA PHE A 126 -10.01 -9.87 20.91
C PHE A 126 -10.31 -11.37 21.11
N PHE A 127 -9.73 -11.97 22.15
CA PHE A 127 -9.97 -13.36 22.53
C PHE A 127 -10.97 -13.44 23.70
N ALA A 128 -12.08 -14.14 23.48
CA ALA A 128 -13.11 -14.36 24.50
C ALA A 128 -12.57 -15.15 25.70
N ALA A 129 -11.79 -16.20 25.45
CA ALA A 129 -11.20 -17.07 26.46
C ALA A 129 -9.95 -16.43 27.08
N ARG A 130 -9.83 -16.47 28.42
CA ARG A 130 -8.81 -15.71 29.17
C ARG A 130 -7.39 -16.28 28.98
N GLU A 131 -7.29 -17.57 28.74
CA GLU A 131 -6.05 -18.32 28.52
C GLU A 131 -5.33 -17.94 27.21
N TRP A 132 -6.06 -17.40 26.23
CA TRP A 132 -5.50 -16.89 24.97
C TRP A 132 -5.05 -15.42 25.08
N ARG A 133 -5.34 -14.76 26.21
CA ARG A 133 -5.02 -13.35 26.42
C ARG A 133 -3.61 -13.19 26.98
N ILE A 134 -2.93 -12.16 26.51
CA ILE A 134 -1.51 -11.93 26.77
C ILE A 134 -1.33 -11.11 28.05
N ARG A 135 -0.47 -11.57 28.95
CA ARG A 135 -0.10 -10.84 30.17
C ARG A 135 0.98 -9.81 29.86
N TYR A 136 0.90 -8.65 30.49
CA TYR A 136 1.92 -7.61 30.37
C TYR A 136 3.29 -8.11 30.87
N GLY A 137 4.34 -7.87 30.08
CA GLY A 137 5.71 -8.26 30.38
C GLY A 137 5.98 -9.76 30.29
N SER A 138 5.06 -10.54 29.72
CA SER A 138 5.19 -11.99 29.62
C SER A 138 6.02 -12.43 28.40
N PRO A 139 6.61 -13.64 28.42
CA PRO A 139 7.29 -14.19 27.24
C PRO A 139 6.38 -14.27 25.99
N GLN A 140 5.08 -14.51 26.18
CA GLN A 140 4.10 -14.51 25.08
C GLN A 140 4.02 -13.16 24.38
N GLU A 141 4.14 -12.07 25.13
CA GLU A 141 4.16 -10.71 24.57
C GLU A 141 5.44 -10.48 23.75
N ALA A 142 6.59 -10.95 24.22
CA ALA A 142 7.83 -10.88 23.48
C ALA A 142 7.76 -11.68 22.17
N THR A 143 7.16 -12.87 22.20
CA THR A 143 6.91 -13.69 21.00
C THR A 143 6.00 -12.97 20.01
N LEU A 144 4.91 -12.33 20.48
CA LEU A 144 4.03 -11.53 19.62
C LEU A 144 4.80 -10.36 19.00
N ALA A 145 5.57 -9.60 19.79
CA ALA A 145 6.34 -8.47 19.29
C ALA A 145 7.34 -8.91 18.21
N LEU A 146 8.06 -10.01 18.44
CA LEU A 146 8.97 -10.58 17.45
C LEU A 146 8.24 -11.01 16.18
N PHE A 147 7.09 -11.68 16.31
CA PHE A 147 6.28 -12.10 15.18
C PHE A 147 5.80 -10.90 14.35
N LEU A 148 5.26 -9.85 14.99
CA LEU A 148 4.80 -8.64 14.31
C LEU A 148 5.95 -7.93 13.59
N ALA A 149 7.12 -7.82 14.22
CA ALA A 149 8.30 -7.20 13.63
C ALA A 149 8.83 -8.00 12.43
N LEU A 150 8.97 -9.32 12.59
CA LEU A 150 9.45 -10.20 11.53
C LEU A 150 8.48 -10.21 10.34
N PHE A 151 7.19 -10.32 10.61
CA PHE A 151 6.17 -10.35 9.55
C PHE A 151 6.08 -8.99 8.85
N GLY A 152 6.15 -7.89 9.59
CA GLY A 152 6.27 -6.54 9.02
C GLY A 152 7.50 -6.41 8.11
N PHE A 153 8.66 -6.89 8.56
CA PHE A 153 9.90 -6.88 7.79
C PHE A 153 9.82 -7.74 6.52
N VAL A 154 9.31 -8.96 6.61
CA VAL A 154 9.17 -9.89 5.48
C VAL A 154 8.16 -9.38 4.45
N LEU A 155 7.06 -8.76 4.90
CA LEU A 155 6.05 -8.19 4.01
C LEU A 155 6.51 -6.89 3.34
N TRP A 156 7.48 -6.15 3.90
CA TRP A 156 7.94 -4.87 3.36
C TRP A 156 8.35 -4.94 1.87
N PRO A 157 9.22 -5.85 1.41
CA PRO A 157 9.57 -5.95 -0.02
C PRO A 157 8.36 -6.31 -0.89
N VAL A 158 7.49 -7.21 -0.44
CA VAL A 158 6.29 -7.65 -1.17
C VAL A 158 5.27 -6.51 -1.30
N SER A 159 5.14 -5.71 -0.25
CA SER A 159 4.22 -4.57 -0.20
C SER A 159 4.59 -3.46 -1.20
N GLY A 160 5.83 -3.41 -1.69
CA GLY A 160 6.34 -2.31 -2.51
C GLY A 160 5.63 -2.11 -3.85
N GLN A 161 5.06 -3.16 -4.43
CA GLN A 161 4.25 -3.09 -5.66
C GLN A 161 2.74 -3.22 -5.38
N GLY A 162 2.37 -3.40 -4.10
CA GLY A 162 1.02 -3.77 -3.68
C GLY A 162 0.80 -5.29 -3.70
N PHE A 163 -0.01 -5.79 -2.78
CA PHE A 163 -0.34 -7.22 -2.68
C PHE A 163 -1.13 -7.73 -3.88
N ALA A 164 -1.99 -6.88 -4.47
CA ALA A 164 -2.68 -7.21 -5.71
C ALA A 164 -1.66 -7.48 -6.83
N SER A 165 -0.70 -6.57 -7.06
CA SER A 165 0.34 -6.77 -8.06
C SER A 165 1.23 -7.98 -7.75
N ALA A 166 1.62 -8.19 -6.49
CA ALA A 166 2.38 -9.38 -6.09
C ALA A 166 1.65 -10.69 -6.43
N PHE A 167 0.33 -10.74 -6.20
CA PHE A 167 -0.50 -11.86 -6.63
C PHE A 167 -0.57 -11.99 -8.15
N ARG A 168 -0.74 -10.87 -8.87
CA ARG A 168 -0.74 -10.84 -10.34
C ARG A 168 0.58 -11.35 -10.93
N HIS A 169 1.72 -11.03 -10.32
CA HIS A 169 3.05 -11.57 -10.67
C HIS A 169 3.24 -13.05 -10.37
N LEU A 170 2.55 -13.57 -9.35
CA LEU A 170 2.56 -14.99 -9.04
C LEU A 170 1.79 -15.77 -10.11
N VAL A 171 0.60 -15.28 -10.50
CA VAL A 171 -0.23 -15.87 -11.56
C VAL A 171 0.46 -15.76 -12.92
N GLY A 172 0.93 -14.56 -13.27
CA GLY A 172 1.78 -14.29 -14.42
C GLY A 172 1.15 -14.59 -15.78
N THR A 173 -0.18 -14.56 -15.92
CA THR A 173 -0.84 -14.75 -17.22
C THR A 173 -1.04 -13.41 -17.93
N PRO A 174 -1.13 -13.38 -19.28
CA PRO A 174 -1.35 -12.14 -20.02
C PRO A 174 -2.55 -11.33 -19.53
N GLU A 175 -3.68 -11.98 -19.26
CA GLU A 175 -4.94 -11.30 -18.88
C GLU A 175 -4.82 -10.59 -17.54
N VAL A 176 -4.10 -11.21 -16.61
CA VAL A 176 -3.90 -10.68 -15.27
C VAL A 176 -2.83 -9.59 -15.28
N ALA A 177 -1.78 -9.76 -16.10
CA ALA A 177 -0.71 -8.78 -16.26
C ALA A 177 -1.20 -7.47 -16.91
N VAL A 178 -2.21 -7.52 -17.79
CA VAL A 178 -2.85 -6.31 -18.35
C VAL A 178 -3.37 -5.38 -17.24
N LEU A 179 -3.87 -5.93 -16.13
CA LEU A 179 -4.39 -5.11 -15.03
C LEU A 179 -3.29 -4.27 -14.37
N ASP A 180 -2.06 -4.81 -14.23
CA ASP A 180 -0.93 -4.01 -13.74
C ASP A 180 -0.58 -2.88 -14.71
N TYR A 181 -0.64 -3.12 -16.02
CA TYR A 181 -0.42 -2.08 -17.03
C TYR A 181 -1.46 -0.96 -16.91
N LEU A 182 -2.74 -1.32 -16.85
CA LEU A 182 -3.83 -0.33 -16.73
C LEU A 182 -3.72 0.51 -15.45
N ASP A 183 -3.31 -0.09 -14.33
CA ASP A 183 -3.14 0.62 -13.06
C ASP A 183 -1.94 1.59 -13.07
N TRP A 184 -0.93 1.36 -13.92
CA TRP A 184 0.37 2.04 -13.86
C TRP A 184 0.63 2.99 -15.02
N ARG A 185 0.03 2.77 -16.20
CA ARG A 185 0.37 3.45 -17.47
C ARG A 185 0.35 4.98 -17.41
N ASP A 186 -0.49 5.57 -16.55
CA ASP A 186 -0.64 7.02 -16.44
C ASP A 186 0.54 7.69 -15.72
N ARG A 187 1.22 6.96 -14.83
CA ARG A 187 2.27 7.49 -13.93
C ARG A 187 3.64 6.89 -14.18
N TRP A 188 3.69 5.71 -14.78
CA TRP A 188 4.92 4.94 -14.96
C TRP A 188 4.98 4.37 -16.35
N GLU A 189 6.16 4.38 -16.92
CA GLU A 189 6.49 3.50 -18.03
C GLU A 189 6.31 2.06 -17.55
N VAL A 190 5.67 1.21 -18.36
CA VAL A 190 5.41 -0.18 -18.00
C VAL A 190 6.13 -1.08 -18.97
N TRP A 191 6.88 -2.02 -18.43
CA TRP A 191 7.60 -3.03 -19.19
C TRP A 191 7.01 -4.41 -18.93
N ALA A 192 6.87 -5.23 -19.95
CA ALA A 192 6.45 -6.62 -19.82
C ALA A 192 7.67 -7.54 -19.91
N GLU A 193 7.93 -8.29 -18.85
CA GLU A 193 8.76 -9.49 -18.91
C GLU A 193 7.91 -10.62 -19.51
N VAL A 194 8.23 -10.99 -20.75
CA VAL A 194 7.47 -11.96 -21.52
C VAL A 194 8.28 -13.25 -21.63
N LYS A 195 7.62 -14.39 -21.44
CA LYS A 195 8.08 -15.70 -21.88
C LYS A 195 7.00 -16.35 -22.73
N GLY A 196 7.38 -16.67 -23.96
CA GLY A 196 6.49 -17.23 -24.96
C GLY A 196 7.25 -17.66 -26.20
N PHE A 197 6.53 -17.79 -27.30
CA PHE A 197 7.10 -18.07 -28.60
C PHE A 197 6.30 -17.31 -29.68
N ASN A 198 6.96 -16.99 -30.78
CA ASN A 198 6.30 -16.44 -31.95
C ASN A 198 5.44 -17.52 -32.61
N ARG A 199 4.16 -17.24 -32.87
CA ARG A 199 3.21 -18.20 -33.42
C ARG A 199 3.58 -18.69 -34.83
N GLU A 200 4.20 -17.82 -35.63
CA GLU A 200 4.57 -18.11 -37.03
C GLU A 200 5.94 -18.76 -37.12
N THR A 201 6.97 -18.16 -36.49
CA THR A 201 8.35 -18.66 -36.59
C THR A 201 8.66 -19.78 -35.60
N GLN A 202 7.82 -19.98 -34.58
CA GLN A 202 8.03 -20.88 -33.44
C GLN A 202 9.28 -20.56 -32.61
N GLU A 203 9.94 -19.44 -32.86
CA GLU A 203 11.12 -19.02 -32.11
C GLU A 203 10.72 -18.56 -30.70
N PRO A 204 11.53 -18.88 -29.67
CA PRO A 204 11.26 -18.42 -28.32
C PRO A 204 11.35 -16.89 -28.23
N VAL A 205 10.38 -16.29 -27.57
CA VAL A 205 10.36 -14.85 -27.26
C VAL A 205 10.47 -14.72 -25.76
N GLU A 206 11.69 -14.48 -25.28
CA GLU A 206 12.00 -14.21 -23.88
C GLU A 206 12.73 -12.88 -23.76
N GLY A 207 12.18 -11.97 -22.97
CA GLY A 207 12.78 -10.66 -22.83
C GLY A 207 11.89 -9.69 -22.09
N ARG A 208 12.40 -8.46 -21.95
CA ARG A 208 11.69 -7.34 -21.36
C ARG A 208 11.37 -6.35 -22.45
N PHE A 209 10.08 -6.13 -22.70
CA PHE A 209 9.59 -5.30 -23.78
C PHE A 209 8.81 -4.12 -23.22
N LEU A 210 8.85 -2.98 -23.89
CA LEU A 210 8.04 -1.83 -23.48
C LEU A 210 6.58 -2.12 -23.82
N VAL A 211 5.67 -1.88 -22.87
CA VAL A 211 4.23 -1.99 -23.17
C VAL A 211 3.73 -0.68 -23.77
N VAL A 212 3.16 -0.79 -24.96
CA VAL A 212 2.60 0.33 -25.72
C VAL A 212 1.14 0.55 -25.33
N GLU A 213 0.31 -0.48 -25.48
CA GLU A 213 -1.15 -0.40 -25.27
C GLU A 213 -1.72 -1.75 -24.83
N ALA A 214 -2.86 -1.74 -24.15
CA ALA A 214 -3.62 -2.94 -23.83
C ALA A 214 -4.47 -3.40 -25.03
N LEU A 215 -4.41 -4.70 -25.35
CA LEU A 215 -5.29 -5.34 -26.32
C LEU A 215 -6.53 -5.86 -25.59
N GLY A 216 -7.39 -4.92 -25.18
CA GLY A 216 -8.54 -5.21 -24.32
C GLY A 216 -8.09 -5.76 -22.96
N ARG A 217 -8.62 -6.93 -22.56
CA ARG A 217 -8.24 -7.63 -21.32
C ARG A 217 -7.45 -8.92 -21.57
N GLU A 218 -7.12 -9.22 -22.82
CA GLU A 218 -6.56 -10.51 -23.22
C GLU A 218 -5.04 -10.48 -23.33
N GLY A 219 -4.46 -9.29 -23.54
CA GLY A 219 -3.02 -9.14 -23.66
C GLY A 219 -2.59 -7.70 -23.90
N VAL A 220 -1.35 -7.54 -24.33
CA VAL A 220 -0.70 -6.23 -24.51
C VAL A 220 0.02 -6.16 -25.84
N LEU A 221 0.13 -4.96 -26.37
CA LEU A 221 1.01 -4.62 -27.48
C LEU A 221 2.36 -4.21 -26.89
N VAL A 222 3.44 -4.85 -27.30
CA VAL A 222 4.80 -4.53 -26.84
C VAL A 222 5.68 -4.07 -27.98
N GLU A 223 6.64 -3.20 -27.69
CA GLU A 223 7.64 -2.71 -28.64
C GLU A 223 8.97 -3.47 -28.45
N ASP A 224 9.53 -3.98 -29.54
CA ASP A 224 10.84 -4.62 -29.58
C ASP A 224 12.00 -3.61 -29.76
N GLU A 225 13.24 -4.08 -29.70
CA GLU A 225 14.43 -3.22 -29.85
C GLU A 225 14.54 -2.55 -31.23
N LEU A 226 13.83 -3.07 -32.23
CA LEU A 226 13.78 -2.54 -33.59
C LEU A 226 12.59 -1.58 -33.79
N GLY A 227 11.84 -1.27 -32.73
CA GLY A 227 10.66 -0.40 -32.79
C GLY A 227 9.42 -1.07 -33.40
N ARG A 228 9.43 -2.40 -33.57
CA ARG A 228 8.29 -3.16 -34.08
C ARG A 228 7.35 -3.49 -32.94
N THR A 229 6.06 -3.39 -33.21
CA THR A 229 5.02 -3.73 -32.24
C THR A 229 4.56 -5.18 -32.41
N LEU A 230 4.53 -5.93 -31.31
CA LEU A 230 4.11 -7.33 -31.27
C LEU A 230 2.92 -7.50 -30.33
N ALA A 231 1.89 -8.22 -30.78
CA ALA A 231 0.74 -8.56 -29.96
C ALA A 231 1.06 -9.78 -29.06
N VAL A 232 1.12 -9.55 -27.74
CA VAL A 232 1.41 -10.56 -26.71
C VAL A 232 0.13 -10.95 -25.98
N SER A 233 -0.35 -12.18 -26.19
CA SER A 233 -1.51 -12.75 -25.48
C SER A 233 -1.45 -14.28 -25.54
N ARG A 234 -2.48 -15.00 -25.06
CA ARG A 234 -2.55 -16.46 -25.28
C ARG A 234 -2.74 -16.85 -26.74
N ASN A 235 -3.34 -15.96 -27.56
CA ASN A 235 -3.71 -16.23 -28.95
C ASN A 235 -3.07 -15.27 -29.95
N GLY A 236 -2.19 -14.37 -29.49
CA GLY A 236 -1.58 -13.31 -30.27
C GLY A 236 -0.44 -13.77 -31.19
N GLN A 237 0.28 -12.80 -31.74
CA GLN A 237 1.50 -13.04 -32.53
C GLN A 237 2.59 -13.70 -31.67
N VAL A 238 2.71 -13.25 -30.43
CA VAL A 238 3.52 -13.88 -29.39
C VAL A 238 2.59 -14.60 -28.43
N VAL A 239 2.62 -15.92 -28.45
CA VAL A 239 1.87 -16.77 -27.53
C VAL A 239 2.64 -16.85 -26.22
N ALA A 240 2.22 -16.04 -25.25
CA ALA A 240 2.89 -15.94 -23.96
C ALA A 240 2.24 -16.85 -22.91
N TYR A 241 3.04 -17.74 -22.33
CA TYR A 241 2.63 -18.54 -21.18
C TYR A 241 3.00 -17.87 -19.85
N ARG A 242 3.88 -16.86 -19.88
CA ARG A 242 4.18 -16.03 -18.72
C ARG A 242 4.39 -14.57 -19.11
N VAL A 243 3.69 -13.66 -18.42
CA VAL A 243 3.83 -12.20 -18.57
C VAL A 243 3.85 -11.56 -17.19
N ARG A 244 4.80 -10.67 -16.93
CA ARG A 244 4.88 -9.88 -15.69
C ARG A 244 5.16 -8.43 -16.02
N MET A 245 4.40 -7.51 -15.42
CA MET A 245 4.62 -6.09 -15.61
C MET A 245 5.64 -5.54 -14.63
N VAL A 246 6.51 -4.64 -15.06
CA VAL A 246 7.52 -4.00 -14.23
C VAL A 246 7.48 -2.50 -14.48
N ARG A 247 7.39 -1.73 -13.39
CA ARG A 247 7.45 -0.26 -13.46
C ARG A 247 8.85 0.20 -13.91
N GLY A 248 8.87 1.11 -14.88
CA GLY A 248 10.04 1.80 -15.40
C GLY A 248 10.15 3.22 -14.83
N ALA A 249 10.57 4.16 -15.66
CA ALA A 249 10.67 5.56 -15.26
C ALA A 249 9.27 6.18 -15.05
N PRO A 250 9.13 7.20 -14.19
CA PRO A 250 7.92 8.00 -14.13
C PRO A 250 7.61 8.58 -15.52
N GLN A 251 6.35 8.53 -15.93
CA GLN A 251 5.88 9.11 -17.19
C GLN A 251 4.54 9.82 -17.00
N VAL A 252 4.18 10.64 -17.97
CA VAL A 252 2.84 11.23 -18.09
C VAL A 252 2.28 10.79 -19.43
N LEU A 253 1.27 9.93 -19.40
CA LEU A 253 0.53 9.53 -20.59
C LEU A 253 -0.49 10.61 -20.95
N ARG A 254 -0.56 10.99 -22.22
CA ARG A 254 -1.61 11.86 -22.76
C ARG A 254 -2.23 11.19 -23.97
N GLU A 255 -3.55 11.05 -23.94
CA GLU A 255 -4.32 10.49 -25.04
C GLU A 255 -5.03 11.62 -25.80
N TRP A 256 -4.94 11.58 -27.13
CA TRP A 256 -5.68 12.46 -28.02
C TRP A 256 -6.51 11.60 -28.98
N ARG A 257 -7.78 11.97 -29.18
CA ARG A 257 -8.63 11.37 -30.20
C ARG A 257 -8.77 12.33 -31.37
N LEU A 258 -8.42 11.87 -32.57
CA LEU A 258 -8.53 12.65 -33.79
C LEU A 258 -9.48 11.95 -34.75
N ASP A 259 -10.50 12.67 -35.22
CA ASP A 259 -11.32 12.22 -36.34
C ASP A 259 -10.57 12.51 -37.65
N LEU A 260 -10.21 11.44 -38.36
CA LEU A 260 -9.50 11.49 -39.64
C LEU A 260 -10.44 11.39 -40.84
N SER A 261 -11.76 11.42 -40.64
CA SER A 261 -12.75 11.38 -41.72
C SER A 261 -12.53 12.52 -42.71
N GLY A 262 -12.11 12.18 -43.93
CA GLY A 262 -11.81 13.14 -44.99
C GLY A 262 -10.52 13.94 -44.80
N ARG A 263 -9.63 13.54 -43.89
CA ARG A 263 -8.34 14.21 -43.63
C ARG A 263 -7.16 13.44 -44.23
N LEU A 264 -6.07 14.15 -44.50
CA LEU A 264 -4.83 13.56 -44.99
C LEU A 264 -3.92 13.13 -43.83
N VAL A 265 -2.99 12.21 -44.11
CA VAL A 265 -1.94 11.82 -43.16
C VAL A 265 -1.09 13.02 -42.73
N GLY A 266 -0.90 14.01 -43.60
CA GLY A 266 -0.21 15.26 -43.26
C GLY A 266 -0.90 16.02 -42.12
N ASP A 267 -2.23 15.99 -42.06
CA ASP A 267 -3.01 16.65 -41.00
C ASP A 267 -2.76 15.97 -39.65
N LEU A 268 -2.69 14.63 -39.64
CA LEU A 268 -2.33 13.85 -38.45
C LEU A 268 -0.92 14.20 -37.97
N LEU A 269 0.07 14.20 -38.86
CA LEU A 269 1.46 14.54 -38.51
C LEU A 269 1.59 15.96 -37.95
N SER A 270 0.80 16.90 -38.48
CA SER A 270 0.78 18.28 -38.00
C SER A 270 0.17 18.43 -36.60
N ALA A 271 -0.74 17.52 -36.23
CA ALA A 271 -1.42 17.49 -34.94
C ALA A 271 -0.61 16.80 -33.84
N LEU A 272 0.51 16.13 -34.17
CA LEU A 272 1.30 15.41 -33.19
C LEU A 272 1.98 16.34 -32.17
N PRO A 273 1.98 15.97 -30.88
CA PRO A 273 2.61 16.77 -29.83
C PRO A 273 4.13 16.83 -30.00
N ARG A 274 4.67 18.02 -30.31
CA ARG A 274 6.10 18.24 -30.59
C ARG A 274 7.04 18.04 -29.39
N GLY A 275 6.50 17.91 -28.17
CA GLY A 275 7.26 17.69 -26.94
C GLY A 275 7.17 16.25 -26.39
N ALA A 276 6.51 15.33 -27.09
CA ALA A 276 6.38 13.96 -26.64
C ALA A 276 7.66 13.17 -26.88
N ARG A 277 8.10 12.39 -25.88
CA ARG A 277 9.27 11.50 -26.01
C ARG A 277 9.00 10.31 -26.92
N ARG A 278 7.78 9.77 -26.86
CA ARG A 278 7.27 8.68 -27.70
C ARG A 278 5.82 8.97 -28.04
N VAL A 279 5.43 8.60 -29.26
CA VAL A 279 4.08 8.78 -29.79
C VAL A 279 3.69 7.48 -30.44
N TRP A 280 2.57 6.91 -29.99
CA TRP A 280 1.94 5.78 -30.64
C TRP A 280 0.62 6.24 -31.24
N ILE A 281 0.33 5.73 -32.43
CA ILE A 281 -0.90 6.02 -33.15
C ILE A 281 -1.65 4.71 -33.24
N THR A 282 -2.75 4.61 -32.50
CA THR A 282 -3.69 3.50 -32.57
C THR A 282 -4.95 3.98 -33.31
N GLY A 283 -5.57 3.09 -34.07
CA GLY A 283 -6.77 3.39 -34.84
C GLY A 283 -7.74 2.22 -34.79
N GLU A 284 -9.02 2.54 -34.70
CA GLU A 284 -10.11 1.61 -34.99
C GLU A 284 -10.55 1.89 -36.42
N ALA A 285 -10.57 0.86 -37.27
CA ALA A 285 -10.99 0.95 -38.66
C ALA A 285 -12.51 0.85 -38.80
#